data_AF-A0A7C6FZD5-F1
#
_entry.id   AF-A0A7C6FZD5-F1
#
_cell.length_a   1.000
_cell.length_b   1.000
_cell.length_c   1.000
_cell.angle_alpha   90.00
_cell.angle_beta   90.00
_cell.angle_gamma   90.00
#
_symmetry.space_group_name_H-M   'P 1'
#
loop_
_entity.id
_entity.type
_entity.pdbx_description
1 polymer ?
#
loop_
_entity_poly.entity_id
_entity_poly.type
_entity_poly.pdbx_seq_one_letter_code
_entity_poly.pdbx_strand_id
1 'polypeptide(L)'
;MFDFQKLVVYQKAKAYNVEIKHFLSQGNFDRYTHSQLRRASFSIMLNIAEGNSRFSNKDKRNFMVISRGSAFECVGVFDYLLATGEINQEKYDYFHAKLEELSKMLYAIIKSLE
;
A
#
# COMPACT_ATOMS: atom_id res chain seq x y z
N MET A 1 -7.74 13.93 17.78
CA MET A 1 -7.99 14.56 16.46
C MET A 1 -7.44 13.64 15.37
N PHE A 2 -8.10 13.51 14.23
CA PHE A 2 -7.75 12.55 13.16
C PHE A 2 -6.85 13.18 12.07
N ASP A 3 -5.73 13.79 12.47
CA ASP A 3 -4.89 14.60 11.56
C ASP A 3 -4.22 13.81 10.42
N PHE A 4 -4.14 12.48 10.54
CA PHE A 4 -3.62 11.62 9.46
C PHE A 4 -4.39 11.79 8.15
N GLN A 5 -5.67 12.19 8.22
CA GLN A 5 -6.50 12.44 7.03
C GLN A 5 -5.98 13.59 6.16
N LYS A 6 -5.16 14.49 6.73
CA LYS A 6 -4.52 15.61 6.02
C LYS A 6 -3.21 15.19 5.31
N LEU A 7 -2.66 14.02 5.64
CA LEU A 7 -1.40 13.56 5.05
C LEU A 7 -1.63 13.14 3.59
N VAL A 8 -0.87 13.69 2.66
CA VAL A 8 -0.94 13.34 1.23
C VAL A 8 -0.68 11.84 1.03
N VAL A 9 0.27 11.25 1.76
CA VAL A 9 0.57 9.82 1.69
C VAL A 9 -0.62 8.96 2.09
N TYR A 10 -1.40 9.38 3.09
CA TYR A 10 -2.61 8.68 3.52
C TYR A 10 -3.71 8.76 2.46
N GLN A 11 -3.93 9.96 1.89
CA GLN A 11 -4.94 10.16 0.84
C GLN A 11 -4.65 9.31 -0.39
N LYS A 12 -3.38 9.25 -0.81
CA LYS A 12 -2.93 8.37 -1.91
C LYS A 12 -3.07 6.89 -1.56
N ALA A 13 -2.70 6.47 -0.35
CA ALA A 13 -2.87 5.08 0.08
C ALA A 13 -4.34 4.67 0.11
N LYS A 14 -5.23 5.56 0.56
CA LYS A 14 -6.68 5.35 0.54
C LYS A 14 -7.20 5.24 -0.89
N ALA A 15 -6.78 6.13 -1.80
CA ALA A 15 -7.18 6.09 -3.21
C ALA A 15 -6.72 4.77 -3.87
N TYR A 16 -5.45 4.40 -3.69
CA TYR A 16 -4.91 3.13 -4.15
C TYR A 16 -5.73 1.93 -3.64
N ASN A 17 -6.09 1.91 -2.36
CA ASN A 17 -6.89 0.84 -1.78
C ASN A 17 -8.30 0.74 -2.38
N VAL A 18 -8.94 1.87 -2.71
CA VAL A 18 -10.22 1.87 -3.42
C VAL A 18 -10.06 1.29 -4.83
N GLU A 19 -9.00 1.66 -5.54
CA GLU A 19 -8.69 1.12 -6.87
C GLU A 19 -8.43 -0.39 -6.82
N ILE A 20 -7.67 -0.88 -5.84
CA ILE A 20 -7.44 -2.32 -5.63
C ILE A 20 -8.75 -3.05 -5.35
N LYS A 21 -9.63 -2.49 -4.52
CA LYS A 21 -10.94 -3.09 -4.26
C LYS A 21 -11.77 -3.23 -5.54
N HIS A 22 -11.73 -2.22 -6.41
CA HIS A 22 -12.43 -2.27 -7.70
C HIS A 22 -11.77 -3.27 -8.66
N PHE A 23 -10.45 -3.26 -8.77
CA PHE A 23 -9.69 -4.22 -9.58
C PHE A 23 -10.00 -5.66 -9.20
N LEU A 24 -9.95 -5.96 -7.90
CA LEU A 24 -10.27 -7.29 -7.37
C LEU A 24 -11.74 -7.71 -7.59
N SER A 25 -12.67 -6.76 -7.69
CA SER A 25 -14.08 -7.08 -7.96
C SER A 25 -14.40 -7.30 -9.43
N GLN A 26 -13.54 -6.86 -10.34
CA GLN A 26 -13.68 -7.07 -11.79
C GLN A 26 -12.89 -8.27 -12.30
N GLY A 27 -11.80 -8.65 -11.62
CA GLY A 27 -10.97 -9.79 -12.01
C GLY A 27 -11.46 -11.12 -11.45
N ASN A 28 -11.03 -12.20 -12.08
CA ASN A 28 -11.29 -13.57 -11.65
C ASN A 28 -10.03 -14.20 -11.04
N PHE A 29 -9.58 -13.63 -9.92
CA PHE A 29 -8.41 -14.09 -9.19
C PHE A 29 -8.78 -15.25 -8.26
N ASP A 30 -7.85 -16.17 -8.02
CA ASP A 30 -8.03 -17.16 -6.98
C ASP A 30 -8.20 -16.50 -5.59
N ARG A 31 -8.88 -17.20 -4.68
CA ARG A 31 -9.22 -16.67 -3.35
C ARG A 31 -8.00 -16.24 -2.53
N TYR A 32 -6.87 -16.93 -2.68
CA TYR A 32 -5.66 -16.64 -1.93
C TYR A 32 -5.02 -15.35 -2.45
N THR A 33 -4.81 -15.23 -3.75
CA THR A 33 -4.23 -14.02 -4.37
C THR A 33 -5.10 -12.79 -4.12
N HIS A 34 -6.43 -12.93 -4.29
CA HIS A 34 -7.38 -11.87 -3.95
C HIS A 34 -7.23 -11.43 -2.48
N SER A 35 -7.14 -12.39 -1.55
CA SER A 35 -7.00 -12.10 -0.12
C SER A 35 -5.69 -11.39 0.21
N GLN A 36 -4.57 -11.85 -0.36
CA GLN A 36 -3.25 -11.28 -0.12
C GLN A 36 -3.16 -9.83 -0.61
N LEU A 37 -3.55 -9.57 -1.87
CA LEU A 37 -3.51 -8.20 -2.41
C LEU A 37 -4.43 -7.26 -1.64
N ARG A 38 -5.65 -7.71 -1.30
CA ARG A 38 -6.60 -6.92 -0.51
C ARG A 38 -6.03 -6.57 0.86
N ARG A 39 -5.46 -7.53 1.58
CA ARG A 39 -4.91 -7.33 2.94
C ARG A 39 -3.70 -6.41 2.91
N ALA A 40 -2.74 -6.65 2.01
CA ALA A 40 -1.55 -5.84 1.86
C ALA A 40 -1.92 -4.38 1.52
N SER A 41 -2.78 -4.17 0.53
CA SER A 41 -3.26 -2.83 0.14
C SER A 41 -3.95 -2.10 1.30
N PHE A 42 -4.82 -2.78 2.03
CA PHE A 42 -5.52 -2.19 3.18
C PHE A 42 -4.56 -1.84 4.32
N SER A 43 -3.55 -2.69 4.55
CA SER A 43 -2.52 -2.51 5.58
C SER A 43 -1.75 -1.20 5.41
N ILE A 44 -1.47 -0.77 4.18
CA ILE A 44 -0.75 0.49 3.90
C ILE A 44 -1.48 1.68 4.56
N MET A 45 -2.76 1.90 4.23
CA MET A 45 -3.47 3.06 4.76
C MET A 45 -3.75 2.96 6.26
N LEU A 46 -3.98 1.75 6.78
CA LEU A 46 -4.25 1.54 8.21
C LEU A 46 -3.01 1.82 9.07
N ASN A 47 -1.84 1.34 8.64
CA ASN A 47 -0.59 1.59 9.37
C ASN A 47 -0.19 3.07 9.34
N ILE A 48 -0.46 3.80 8.26
CA ILE A 48 -0.26 5.26 8.24
C ILE A 48 -1.15 5.95 9.29
N ALA A 49 -2.44 5.59 9.33
CA ALA A 49 -3.38 6.16 10.29
C ALA A 49 -2.98 5.86 11.75
N GLU A 50 -2.65 4.61 12.03
CA GLU A 50 -2.25 4.17 13.37
C GLU A 50 -0.90 4.75 13.78
N GLY A 51 0.10 4.73 12.89
CA GLY A 51 1.40 5.33 13.14
C GLY A 51 1.31 6.82 13.46
N ASN A 52 0.39 7.54 12.80
CA ASN A 52 0.19 8.96 13.08
C ASN A 52 -0.41 9.25 14.46
N SER A 53 -1.06 8.27 15.10
CA SER A 53 -1.57 8.38 16.47
C SER A 53 -0.50 8.19 17.55
N ARG A 54 0.70 7.70 17.19
CA ARG A 54 1.77 7.37 18.15
C ARG A 54 2.51 8.63 18.62
N PHE A 55 2.86 8.65 19.91
CA PHE A 55 3.56 9.75 20.56
C PHE A 55 5.06 9.79 20.25
N SER A 56 5.72 8.62 20.23
CA SER A 56 7.16 8.55 20.00
C SER A 56 7.47 8.44 18.51
N ASN A 57 8.56 9.09 18.07
CA ASN A 57 9.07 8.94 16.70
C ASN A 57 9.42 7.47 16.39
N LYS A 58 9.98 6.75 17.37
CA LYS A 58 10.30 5.32 17.25
C LYS A 58 9.06 4.48 16.90
N ASP A 59 7.96 4.65 17.63
CA ASP A 59 6.75 3.87 17.38
C ASP A 59 6.11 4.29 16.06
N LYS A 60 6.00 5.59 15.79
CA LYS A 60 5.50 6.10 14.50
C LYS A 60 6.31 5.51 13.33
N ARG A 61 7.64 5.47 13.45
CA ARG A 61 8.55 4.90 12.45
C ARG A 61 8.26 3.42 12.21
N ASN A 62 8.04 2.62 13.26
CA ASN A 62 7.71 1.20 13.12
C ASN A 62 6.46 0.99 12.25
N PHE A 63 5.40 1.77 12.46
CA PHE A 63 4.19 1.72 11.64
C PHE A 63 4.45 2.14 10.18
N MET A 64 5.26 3.18 9.95
CA MET A 64 5.62 3.58 8.59
C MET A 64 6.46 2.53 7.87
N VAL A 65 7.34 1.82 8.59
CA VAL A 65 8.10 0.67 8.08
C VAL A 65 7.15 -0.47 7.69
N ILE A 66 6.16 -0.81 8.53
CA ILE A 66 5.15 -1.83 8.21
C ILE A 66 4.34 -1.41 6.99
N SER A 67 3.87 -0.16 6.94
CA SER A 67 3.16 0.38 5.78
C SER A 67 3.97 0.26 4.50
N ARG A 68 5.28 0.54 4.55
CA ARG A 68 6.17 0.40 3.40
C ARG A 68 6.36 -1.08 3.04
N GLY A 69 6.51 -1.97 4.03
CA GLY A 69 6.54 -3.41 3.81
C GLY A 69 5.31 -3.92 3.05
N SER A 70 4.10 -3.48 3.43
CA SER A 70 2.88 -3.88 2.72
C SER A 70 2.76 -3.32 1.30
N ALA A 71 3.45 -2.22 0.97
CA ALA A 71 3.57 -1.79 -0.42
C ALA A 71 4.42 -2.77 -1.24
N PHE A 72 5.50 -3.32 -0.66
CA PHE A 72 6.33 -4.34 -1.31
C PHE A 72 5.57 -5.66 -1.46
N GLU A 73 4.77 -6.04 -0.47
CA GLU A 73 3.87 -7.21 -0.58
C GLU A 73 2.91 -7.06 -1.77
N CYS A 74 2.33 -5.87 -1.99
CA CYS A 74 1.49 -5.62 -3.15
C CYS A 74 2.26 -5.80 -4.47
N VAL A 75 3.49 -5.27 -4.57
CA VAL A 75 4.33 -5.45 -5.76
C VAL A 75 4.57 -6.93 -6.03
N GLY A 76 4.94 -7.71 -5.01
CA GLY A 76 5.15 -9.16 -5.17
C GLY A 76 3.91 -9.91 -5.64
N VAL A 77 2.71 -9.49 -5.23
CA VAL A 77 1.46 -10.06 -5.76
C VAL A 77 1.23 -9.66 -7.22
N PHE A 78 1.53 -8.41 -7.60
CA PHE A 78 1.43 -7.98 -9.00
C PHE A 78 2.45 -8.66 -9.91
N ASP A 79 3.68 -8.91 -9.42
CA ASP A 79 4.69 -9.70 -10.13
C ASP A 79 4.16 -11.10 -10.42
N TYR A 80 3.56 -11.75 -9.42
CA TYR A 80 2.94 -13.06 -9.57
C TYR A 80 1.81 -13.04 -10.61
N LEU A 81 0.88 -12.09 -10.52
CA LEU A 81 -0.24 -11.96 -11.46
C LEU A 81 0.22 -11.72 -12.90
N LEU A 82 1.30 -10.95 -13.10
CA LEU A 82 1.88 -10.73 -14.43
C LEU A 82 2.52 -12.03 -14.95
N ALA A 83 3.27 -12.73 -14.10
CA ALA A 83 3.95 -13.98 -14.46
C ALA A 83 2.96 -15.12 -14.79
N THR A 84 1.78 -15.14 -14.16
CA THR A 84 0.72 -16.11 -14.46
C THR A 84 -0.19 -15.67 -15.61
N GLY A 85 0.00 -14.48 -16.18
CA GLY A 85 -0.78 -13.97 -17.29
C GLY A 85 -2.20 -13.49 -16.91
N GLU A 86 -2.48 -13.31 -15.60
CA GLU A 86 -3.77 -12.79 -15.13
C GLU A 86 -3.91 -11.28 -15.31
N ILE A 87 -2.78 -10.57 -15.48
CA ILE A 87 -2.74 -9.17 -15.90
C ILE A 87 -1.72 -8.97 -17.02
N ASN A 88 -1.89 -7.88 -17.75
CA ASN A 88 -0.93 -7.44 -18.76
C ASN A 88 0.07 -6.42 -18.19
N GLN A 89 1.12 -6.11 -18.96
CA GLN A 89 2.16 -5.17 -18.58
C GLN A 89 1.60 -3.77 -18.26
N GLU A 90 0.63 -3.29 -19.03
CA GLU A 90 0.00 -1.98 -18.80
C GLU A 90 -0.64 -1.89 -17.40
N LYS A 91 -1.38 -2.93 -16.99
CA LYS A 91 -2.02 -3.00 -15.67
C LYS A 91 -0.98 -3.08 -14.55
N TYR A 92 0.06 -3.87 -14.77
CA TYR A 92 1.19 -3.97 -13.84
C TYR A 92 1.84 -2.61 -13.64
N ASP A 93 2.28 -1.95 -14.72
CA ASP A 93 2.98 -0.67 -14.68
C ASP A 93 2.14 0.41 -13.97
N TYR A 94 0.83 0.42 -14.24
CA TYR A 94 -0.12 1.33 -13.61
C TYR A 94 -0.15 1.21 -12.08
N PHE A 95 -0.28 0.01 -11.54
CA PHE A 95 -0.31 -0.19 -10.08
C PHE A 95 1.08 -0.09 -9.46
N HIS A 96 2.10 -0.58 -10.15
CA HIS A 96 3.49 -0.50 -9.72
C HIS A 96 3.92 0.97 -9.53
N ALA A 97 3.60 1.86 -10.48
CA ALA A 97 3.94 3.28 -10.37
C ALA A 97 3.34 3.95 -9.11
N LYS A 98 2.10 3.60 -8.75
CA LYS A 98 1.45 4.11 -7.52
C LYS A 98 2.12 3.56 -6.26
N LEU A 99 2.46 2.28 -6.26
CA LEU A 99 3.19 1.65 -5.15
C LEU A 99 4.59 2.22 -4.98
N GLU A 100 5.28 2.52 -6.08
CA GLU A 100 6.58 3.16 -6.07
C GLU A 100 6.50 4.58 -5.47
N GLU A 101 5.50 5.37 -5.88
CA GLU A 101 5.23 6.69 -5.29
C GLU A 101 4.98 6.58 -3.77
N LEU A 102 4.08 5.69 -3.34
CA LEU A 102 3.79 5.46 -1.93
C LEU A 102 5.05 5.03 -1.15
N SER A 103 5.84 4.12 -1.71
CA SER A 103 7.09 3.64 -1.12
C SER A 103 8.10 4.77 -0.92
N LYS A 104 8.26 5.66 -1.91
CA LYS A 104 9.13 6.84 -1.83
C LYS A 104 8.67 7.81 -0.74
N MET A 105 7.36 8.10 -0.68
CA MET A 105 6.78 8.96 0.36
C MET A 105 6.98 8.39 1.76
N LEU A 106 6.71 7.09 1.95
CA LEU A 106 6.88 6.41 3.22
C LEU A 106 8.36 6.38 3.64
N TYR A 107 9.27 6.14 2.70
CA TYR A 107 10.71 6.17 2.96
C TYR A 107 11.18 7.55 3.45
N ALA A 108 10.72 8.64 2.82
CA ALA A 108 11.03 9.99 3.27
C ALA A 108 10.54 10.26 4.71
N ILE A 109 9.34 9.79 5.05
CA ILE A 109 8.79 9.89 6.42
C ILE A 109 9.64 9.07 7.40
N ILE A 110 9.97 7.82 7.05
CA ILE A 110 10.79 6.94 7.90
C ILE A 110 12.14 7.59 8.23
N LYS A 111 12.77 8.25 7.25
CA LYS A 111 14.02 9.00 7.46
C LYS A 111 13.84 10.25 8.33
N SER A 112 12.73 10.95 8.21
CA SER A 112 12.47 12.15 9.04
C SER A 112 12.17 11.84 10.51
N LEU A 113 11.94 10.56 10.85
CA LEU A 113 11.63 10.08 12.19
C LEU A 113 12.85 9.44 12.88
N GLU A 114 14.04 9.60 12.30
CA GLU A 114 15.33 9.21 12.90
C GLU A 114 15.73 10.13 14.06
#